data_AF-H6PVP2-F1
#
_entry.id   AF-H6PVP2-F1
#
_cell.length_a   1.000
_cell.length_b   1.000
_cell.length_c   1.000
_cell.angle_alpha   90.00
_cell.angle_beta   90.00
_cell.angle_gamma   90.00
#
_symmetry.space_group_name_H-M   'P 1'
#
loop_
_entity.id
_entity.type
_entity.pdbx_description
1 polymer ?
#
loop_
_entity_poly.entity_id
_entity_poly.type
_entity_poly.pdbx_seq_one_letter_code
_entity_poly.pdbx_strand_id
1 'polypeptide(L)'
;MGVVRLLFALSVVAAHSTSHPLLKFIGTTIAVQSFFMISGFYMAMIQSNYTSKIKFWKRRYLRLYPTYIFCILVTFFLQQKFSFLSNCVIFHFRLVFLIFANLTMLLQDVTMFIGINNNTVHFTKYFIDSTPPLYQFLLIPPGWSIGLEISFYLMAPWILKKKNIYILSIICISLITRIILQFNGFIGDSWSYRFFPSELAVFLIGSQAFYIYTNQEINEKKSWLSQLLYLYIILIIITFPFIPIEPQLKKLLFYCLFALSLGKIFDLTKDNKLDKLIALLSTQYIVVI
;
A
#
# COMPACT_ATOMS: atom_id res chain seq x y z
N MET A 1 10.23 5.81 11.16
CA MET A 1 9.98 6.45 9.85
C MET A 1 8.60 7.11 9.79
N GLY A 2 8.19 7.82 10.83
CA GLY A 2 6.86 8.40 10.97
C GLY A 2 6.66 9.64 10.13
N VAL A 3 7.60 10.58 10.13
CA VAL A 3 7.49 11.82 9.34
C VAL A 3 7.34 11.52 7.85
N VAL A 4 8.16 10.61 7.30
CA VAL A 4 8.07 10.19 5.89
C VAL A 4 6.68 9.61 5.57
N ARG A 5 6.14 8.78 6.46
CA ARG A 5 4.79 8.21 6.33
C ARG A 5 3.70 9.27 6.43
N LEU A 6 3.87 10.26 7.29
CA LEU A 6 2.95 11.40 7.38
C LEU A 6 2.94 12.18 6.06
N LEU A 7 4.10 12.46 5.47
CA LEU A 7 4.17 13.13 4.16
C LEU A 7 3.48 12.32 3.05
N PHE A 8 3.62 10.99 3.05
CA PHE A 8 2.88 10.13 2.12
C PHE A 8 1.37 10.18 2.36
N ALA A 9 0.92 10.13 3.61
CA ALA A 9 -0.49 10.27 3.95
C ALA A 9 -1.05 11.62 3.49
N LEU A 10 -0.32 12.72 3.74
CA LEU A 10 -0.67 14.06 3.27
C LEU A 10 -0.70 14.15 1.74
N SER A 11 0.21 13.46 1.05
CA SER A 11 0.21 13.36 -0.42
C SER A 11 -1.09 12.74 -0.94
N VAL A 12 -1.60 11.69 -0.27
CA VAL A 12 -2.87 11.05 -0.61
C VAL A 12 -4.04 12.01 -0.36
N VAL A 13 -4.11 12.65 0.83
CA VAL A 13 -5.15 13.63 1.16
C VAL A 13 -5.19 14.74 0.12
N ALA A 14 -4.03 15.34 -0.17
CA ALA A 14 -3.96 16.51 -1.03
C ALA A 14 -4.30 16.20 -2.48
N ALA A 15 -3.94 15.00 -2.96
CA ALA A 15 -4.27 14.55 -4.30
C ALA A 15 -5.78 14.35 -4.53
N HIS A 16 -6.55 14.03 -3.47
CA HIS A 16 -8.01 13.89 -3.53
C HIS A 16 -8.78 15.17 -3.19
N SER A 17 -8.18 16.09 -2.41
CA SER A 17 -8.85 17.31 -1.94
C SER A 17 -8.53 18.57 -2.75
N THR A 18 -7.40 18.60 -3.46
CA THR A 18 -6.95 19.81 -4.16
C THR A 18 -6.70 19.55 -5.64
N SER A 19 -7.09 20.50 -6.48
CA SER A 19 -6.68 20.54 -7.88
C SER A 19 -5.25 21.07 -8.04
N HIS A 20 -4.77 21.86 -7.08
CA HIS A 20 -3.50 22.57 -7.16
C HIS A 20 -2.29 21.61 -7.16
N PRO A 21 -1.49 21.54 -8.23
CA PRO A 21 -0.42 20.56 -8.37
C PRO A 21 0.63 20.60 -7.25
N LEU A 22 0.89 21.80 -6.72
CA LEU A 22 1.92 22.01 -5.67
C LEU A 22 1.58 21.37 -4.34
N LEU A 23 0.29 21.23 -4.03
CA LEU A 23 -0.14 20.63 -2.77
C LEU A 23 -0.16 19.11 -2.86
N LYS A 24 -0.06 18.53 -4.06
CA LYS A 24 -0.14 17.07 -4.27
C LYS A 24 1.13 16.30 -3.87
N PHE A 25 2.23 16.99 -3.54
CA PHE A 25 3.51 16.37 -3.17
C PHE A 25 3.92 15.30 -4.22
N ILE A 26 4.08 14.04 -3.81
CA ILE A 26 4.43 12.91 -4.71
C ILE A 26 3.22 12.26 -5.39
N GLY A 27 1.99 12.64 -5.02
CA GLY A 27 0.74 12.07 -5.52
C GLY A 27 0.37 10.71 -4.89
N THR A 28 -0.88 10.28 -5.12
CA THR A 28 -1.48 9.08 -4.50
C THR A 28 -0.73 7.80 -4.83
N THR A 29 -0.48 7.53 -6.12
CA THR A 29 0.13 6.27 -6.57
C THR A 29 1.50 6.03 -5.95
N ILE A 30 2.35 7.05 -5.94
CA ILE A 30 3.72 6.95 -5.40
C ILE A 30 3.68 6.78 -3.89
N ALA A 31 2.84 7.56 -3.21
CA ALA A 31 2.67 7.46 -1.76
C ALA A 31 2.20 6.07 -1.31
N VAL A 32 1.18 5.50 -1.97
CA VAL A 32 0.64 4.16 -1.61
C VAL A 32 1.68 3.06 -1.87
N GLN A 33 2.36 3.09 -3.03
CA GLN A 33 3.40 2.11 -3.33
C GLN A 33 4.60 2.24 -2.36
N SER A 34 4.95 3.45 -1.92
CA SER A 34 5.95 3.65 -0.86
C SER A 34 5.50 3.10 0.49
N PHE A 35 4.21 3.15 0.83
CA PHE A 35 3.68 2.45 2.01
C PHE A 35 3.82 0.93 1.89
N PHE A 36 3.56 0.34 0.72
CA PHE A 36 3.79 -1.08 0.46
C PHE A 36 5.26 -1.46 0.62
N MET A 37 6.17 -0.63 0.12
CA MET A 37 7.60 -0.82 0.28
C MET A 37 8.03 -0.76 1.76
N ILE A 38 7.53 0.22 2.53
CA ILE A 38 7.75 0.27 3.98
C ILE A 38 7.19 -0.99 4.67
N SER A 39 5.99 -1.44 4.27
CA SER A 39 5.36 -2.64 4.85
C SER A 39 6.22 -3.88 4.60
N GLY A 40 6.71 -4.06 3.38
CA GLY A 40 7.65 -5.12 3.00
C GLY A 40 8.94 -5.12 3.80
N PHE A 41 9.53 -3.94 4.03
CA PHE A 41 10.71 -3.76 4.88
C PHE A 41 10.45 -4.24 6.32
N TYR A 42 9.35 -3.78 6.93
CA TYR A 42 8.98 -4.20 8.28
C TYR A 42 8.65 -5.69 8.37
N MET A 43 8.00 -6.27 7.36
CA MET A 43 7.68 -7.70 7.38
C MET A 43 8.93 -8.55 7.34
N ALA A 44 9.92 -8.20 6.50
CA ALA A 44 11.21 -8.88 6.48
C ALA A 44 11.93 -8.78 7.84
N MET A 45 11.87 -7.61 8.49
CA MET A 45 12.48 -7.38 9.80
C MET A 45 11.89 -8.24 10.91
N ILE A 46 10.56 -8.35 10.99
CA ILE A 46 9.91 -9.06 12.09
C ILE A 46 9.73 -10.55 11.84
N GLN A 47 9.87 -11.02 10.59
CA GLN A 47 9.52 -12.38 10.21
C GLN A 47 10.32 -13.44 10.98
N SER A 48 11.58 -13.14 11.31
CA SER A 48 12.44 -13.99 12.13
C SER A 48 11.92 -14.19 13.56
N ASN A 49 11.15 -13.25 14.09
CA ASN A 49 10.58 -13.32 15.45
C ASN A 49 9.41 -14.31 15.57
N TYR A 50 8.96 -14.93 14.46
CA TYR A 50 7.82 -15.83 14.44
C TYR A 50 8.20 -17.25 14.01
N THR A 51 8.05 -18.19 14.95
CA THR A 51 8.18 -19.63 14.69
C THR A 51 6.94 -20.18 13.97
N SER A 52 5.74 -19.77 14.40
CA SER A 52 4.45 -20.20 13.83
C SER A 52 3.85 -19.15 12.87
N LYS A 53 3.41 -19.61 11.70
CA LYS A 53 2.72 -18.78 10.69
C LYS A 53 1.39 -18.24 11.20
N ILE A 54 0.63 -19.04 11.95
CA ILE A 54 -0.65 -18.64 12.53
C ILE A 54 -0.44 -17.48 13.52
N LYS A 55 0.61 -17.55 14.35
CA LYS A 55 0.96 -16.46 15.28
C LYS A 55 1.34 -15.18 14.53
N PHE A 56 2.06 -15.30 13.42
CA PHE A 56 2.36 -14.17 12.53
C PHE A 56 1.07 -13.52 12.00
N TRP A 57 0.21 -14.29 11.31
CA TRP A 57 -1.02 -13.77 10.71
C TRP A 57 -1.96 -13.16 11.75
N LYS A 58 -2.16 -13.82 12.89
CA LYS A 58 -2.99 -13.28 13.98
C LYS A 58 -2.48 -11.91 14.46
N ARG A 59 -1.16 -11.77 14.66
CA ARG A 59 -0.57 -10.49 15.10
C ARG A 59 -0.65 -9.40 14.04
N ARG A 60 -0.54 -9.75 12.75
CA ARG A 60 -0.68 -8.78 11.65
C ARG A 60 -2.12 -8.34 11.47
N TYR A 61 -3.06 -9.28 11.52
CA TYR A 61 -4.49 -8.99 11.45
C TYR A 61 -4.96 -8.10 12.61
N LEU A 62 -4.63 -8.47 13.85
CA LEU A 62 -5.00 -7.70 15.05
C LEU A 62 -4.32 -6.32 15.12
N ARG A 63 -3.26 -6.08 14.34
CA ARG A 63 -2.66 -4.75 14.21
C ARG A 63 -3.51 -3.84 13.32
N LEU A 64 -4.07 -4.36 12.22
CA LEU A 64 -4.85 -3.59 11.25
C LEU A 64 -6.31 -3.44 11.66
N TYR A 65 -6.92 -4.51 12.16
CA TYR A 65 -8.37 -4.58 12.40
C TYR A 65 -8.92 -3.49 13.35
N PRO A 66 -8.29 -3.17 14.50
CA PRO A 66 -8.79 -2.11 15.38
C PRO A 66 -8.80 -0.74 14.70
N THR A 67 -7.78 -0.46 13.88
CA THR A 67 -7.71 0.79 13.11
C THR A 67 -8.79 0.81 12.05
N TYR A 68 -9.00 -0.29 11.33
CA TYR A 68 -10.05 -0.40 10.32
C TYR A 68 -11.44 -0.15 10.91
N ILE A 69 -11.77 -0.74 12.05
CA ILE A 69 -13.04 -0.49 12.75
C ILE A 69 -13.15 0.97 13.20
N PHE A 70 -12.09 1.55 13.76
CA PHE A 70 -12.09 2.98 14.13
C PHE A 70 -12.40 3.87 12.92
N CYS A 71 -11.77 3.60 11.77
CA CYS A 71 -12.04 4.34 10.54
C CYS A 71 -13.48 4.14 10.05
N ILE A 72 -14.05 2.93 10.16
CA ILE A 72 -15.48 2.71 9.83
C ILE A 72 -16.37 3.59 10.71
N LEU A 73 -16.11 3.63 12.03
CA LEU A 73 -16.90 4.43 12.97
C LEU A 73 -16.80 5.93 12.67
N VAL A 74 -15.60 6.42 12.37
CA VAL A 74 -15.39 7.83 11.99
C VAL A 74 -16.10 8.15 10.69
N THR A 75 -15.94 7.33 9.65
CA THR A 75 -16.63 7.52 8.36
C THR A 75 -18.15 7.50 8.53
N PHE A 76 -18.67 6.60 9.36
CA PHE A 76 -20.08 6.52 9.70
C PHE A 76 -20.59 7.81 10.36
N PHE A 77 -19.85 8.32 11.35
CA PHE A 77 -20.21 9.56 12.06
C PHE A 77 -20.18 10.79 11.15
N LEU A 78 -19.20 10.88 10.25
CA LEU A 78 -19.00 12.04 9.38
C LEU A 78 -19.95 12.07 8.18
N GLN A 79 -20.17 10.93 7.53
CA GLN A 79 -20.96 10.91 6.29
C GLN A 79 -22.47 10.84 6.54
N GLN A 80 -22.92 10.32 7.70
CA GLN A 80 -24.34 10.10 8.07
C GLN A 80 -25.21 9.47 6.96
N LYS A 81 -24.59 8.84 5.95
CA LYS A 81 -25.24 8.25 4.78
C LYS A 81 -24.69 6.85 4.60
N PHE A 82 -25.59 5.89 4.70
CA PHE A 82 -25.26 4.48 4.48
C PHE A 82 -25.65 4.11 3.05
N SER A 83 -24.82 4.43 2.05
CA SER A 83 -25.07 3.94 0.68
C SER A 83 -25.04 2.41 0.62
N PHE A 84 -24.36 1.78 1.59
CA PHE A 84 -24.29 0.33 1.76
C PHE A 84 -25.67 -0.29 2.00
N LEU A 85 -26.53 0.26 2.88
CA LEU A 85 -27.83 -0.35 3.22
C LEU A 85 -28.90 -0.09 2.15
N SER A 86 -28.92 1.11 1.56
CA SER A 86 -29.96 1.47 0.61
C SER A 86 -29.94 0.62 -0.66
N ASN A 87 -28.77 0.07 -1.02
CA ASN A 87 -28.59 -0.72 -2.24
C ASN A 87 -28.41 -2.24 -1.98
N CYS A 88 -28.33 -2.67 -0.72
CA CYS A 88 -28.06 -4.07 -0.35
C CYS A 88 -29.25 -5.02 -0.50
N VAL A 89 -30.47 -4.51 -0.65
CA VAL A 89 -31.71 -5.32 -0.67
C VAL A 89 -31.85 -6.20 -1.93
N ILE A 90 -31.04 -5.97 -2.97
CA ILE A 90 -31.27 -6.59 -4.29
C ILE A 90 -30.41 -7.85 -4.56
N PHE A 91 -29.36 -8.18 -3.77
CA PHE A 91 -28.37 -9.20 -4.20
C PHE A 91 -27.90 -10.23 -3.16
N HIS A 92 -28.51 -11.42 -3.15
CA HIS A 92 -28.26 -12.50 -2.17
C HIS A 92 -26.81 -13.05 -2.14
N PHE A 93 -26.24 -13.53 -3.26
CA PHE A 93 -24.85 -14.06 -3.27
C PHE A 93 -23.78 -12.96 -3.16
N ARG A 94 -24.11 -11.74 -3.61
CA ARG A 94 -23.18 -10.61 -3.68
C ARG A 94 -22.99 -9.95 -2.31
N LEU A 95 -24.05 -10.01 -1.48
CA LEU A 95 -23.99 -9.64 -0.08
C LEU A 95 -22.98 -10.49 0.68
N VAL A 96 -22.87 -11.80 0.40
CA VAL A 96 -21.91 -12.67 1.10
C VAL A 96 -20.46 -12.26 0.81
N PHE A 97 -20.10 -12.04 -0.46
CA PHE A 97 -18.76 -11.57 -0.82
C PHE A 97 -18.46 -10.19 -0.21
N LEU A 98 -19.39 -9.24 -0.28
CA LEU A 98 -19.19 -7.90 0.25
C LEU A 98 -19.13 -7.89 1.78
N ILE A 99 -19.98 -8.66 2.46
CA ILE A 99 -19.93 -8.84 3.92
C ILE A 99 -18.59 -9.46 4.29
N PHE A 100 -18.16 -10.51 3.59
CA PHE A 100 -16.88 -11.15 3.83
C PHE A 100 -15.71 -10.16 3.65
N ALA A 101 -15.67 -9.43 2.54
CA ALA A 101 -14.60 -8.48 2.24
C ALA A 101 -14.53 -7.32 3.24
N ASN A 102 -15.69 -6.81 3.68
CA ASN A 102 -15.76 -5.77 4.70
C ASN A 102 -15.38 -6.30 6.09
N LEU A 103 -15.88 -7.47 6.51
CA LEU A 103 -15.59 -8.00 7.84
C LEU A 103 -14.15 -8.48 8.00
N THR A 104 -13.57 -9.07 6.96
CA THR A 104 -12.24 -9.68 7.02
C THR A 104 -11.12 -8.79 6.48
N MET A 105 -11.46 -7.67 5.84
CA MET A 105 -10.52 -6.84 5.06
C MET A 105 -9.84 -7.57 3.89
N LEU A 106 -10.19 -8.84 3.62
CA LEU A 106 -9.64 -9.62 2.51
C LEU A 106 -10.37 -9.29 1.21
N LEU A 107 -9.64 -9.36 0.09
CA LEU A 107 -10.20 -9.23 -1.26
C LEU A 107 -10.94 -7.90 -1.52
N GLN A 108 -10.70 -6.86 -0.71
CA GLN A 108 -11.30 -5.54 -0.95
C GLN A 108 -10.82 -4.94 -2.28
N ASP A 109 -9.58 -5.22 -2.68
CA ASP A 109 -9.03 -4.84 -3.99
C ASP A 109 -9.74 -5.53 -5.16
N VAL A 110 -10.23 -6.75 -4.98
CA VAL A 110 -10.95 -7.50 -6.01
C VAL A 110 -12.25 -6.80 -6.44
N THR A 111 -12.84 -5.99 -5.56
CA THR A 111 -14.02 -5.16 -5.91
C THR A 111 -13.75 -4.16 -7.03
N MET A 112 -12.49 -3.86 -7.34
CA MET A 112 -12.08 -2.97 -8.44
C MET A 112 -11.99 -3.68 -9.81
N PHE A 113 -12.09 -5.01 -9.83
CA PHE A 113 -11.91 -5.86 -11.02
C PHE A 113 -13.14 -6.72 -11.32
N ILE A 114 -14.15 -6.67 -10.45
CA ILE A 114 -15.42 -7.36 -10.64
C ILE A 114 -16.51 -6.31 -10.85
N GLY A 115 -17.30 -6.50 -11.91
CA GLY A 115 -18.47 -5.69 -12.23
C GLY A 115 -19.77 -6.48 -12.15
N ILE A 116 -20.87 -5.75 -12.06
CA ILE A 116 -22.23 -6.29 -12.11
C ILE A 116 -22.96 -5.67 -13.30
N ASN A 117 -23.50 -6.52 -14.17
CA ASN A 117 -24.39 -6.10 -15.25
C ASN A 117 -25.52 -7.14 -15.40
N ASN A 118 -26.78 -6.70 -15.48
CA ASN A 118 -27.97 -7.56 -15.67
C ASN A 118 -27.98 -8.81 -14.78
N ASN A 119 -27.68 -8.64 -13.51
CA ASN A 119 -27.57 -9.71 -12.52
C ASN A 119 -26.42 -10.73 -12.67
N THR A 120 -25.53 -10.53 -13.63
CA THR A 120 -24.35 -11.37 -13.82
C THR A 120 -23.09 -10.69 -13.28
N VAL A 121 -22.27 -11.48 -12.60
CA VAL A 121 -20.94 -11.07 -12.14
C VAL A 121 -19.96 -11.32 -13.27
N HIS A 122 -19.23 -10.28 -13.68
CA HIS A 122 -18.24 -10.38 -14.75
C HIS A 122 -16.95 -9.69 -14.34
N PHE A 123 -15.85 -10.10 -14.98
CA PHE A 123 -14.59 -9.39 -14.86
C PHE A 123 -14.69 -8.07 -15.61
N THR A 124 -14.32 -6.96 -14.95
CA THR A 124 -14.29 -5.65 -15.59
C THR A 124 -12.86 -5.14 -15.74
N LYS A 125 -12.61 -4.50 -16.90
CA LYS A 125 -11.35 -3.81 -17.15
C LYS A 125 -11.28 -2.51 -16.34
N TYR A 126 -12.38 -1.78 -16.22
CA TYR A 126 -12.46 -0.57 -15.42
C TYR A 126 -13.65 -0.67 -14.46
N PHE A 127 -13.43 -0.35 -13.18
CA PHE A 127 -14.49 -0.42 -12.17
C PHE A 127 -15.70 0.49 -12.47
N ILE A 128 -15.51 1.52 -13.32
CA ILE A 128 -16.54 2.46 -13.77
C ILE A 128 -17.55 1.77 -14.70
N ASP A 129 -17.16 0.69 -15.37
CA ASP A 129 -18.03 -0.05 -16.30
C ASP A 129 -19.12 -0.85 -15.56
N SER A 130 -19.06 -0.93 -14.22
CA SER A 130 -20.09 -1.50 -13.36
C SER A 130 -21.03 -0.42 -12.84
N THR A 131 -22.34 -0.70 -12.86
CA THR A 131 -23.36 0.25 -12.37
C THR A 131 -24.18 -0.35 -11.21
N PRO A 132 -24.02 0.12 -9.96
CA PRO A 132 -22.91 0.97 -9.47
C PRO A 132 -21.57 0.20 -9.36
N PRO A 133 -20.42 0.90 -9.24
CA PRO A 133 -19.13 0.28 -9.01
C PRO A 133 -19.08 -0.48 -7.68
N LEU A 134 -18.53 -1.71 -7.66
CA LEU A 134 -18.58 -2.57 -6.48
C LEU A 134 -17.80 -2.02 -5.28
N TYR A 135 -16.71 -1.29 -5.52
CA TYR A 135 -15.91 -0.71 -4.43
C TYR A 135 -16.68 0.31 -3.59
N GLN A 136 -17.78 0.88 -4.10
CA GLN A 136 -18.63 1.81 -3.35
C GLN A 136 -19.42 1.10 -2.24
N PHE A 137 -19.50 -0.24 -2.27
CA PHE A 137 -20.09 -1.04 -1.20
C PHE A 137 -19.07 -1.47 -0.14
N LEU A 138 -17.82 -1.03 -0.26
CA LEU A 138 -16.89 -1.12 0.86
C LEU A 138 -17.30 -0.09 1.92
N LEU A 139 -17.32 -0.49 3.19
CA LEU A 139 -17.54 0.41 4.32
C LEU A 139 -16.49 1.54 4.35
N ILE A 140 -15.34 1.27 3.75
CA ILE A 140 -14.26 2.22 3.52
C ILE A 140 -13.81 2.07 2.06
N PRO A 141 -14.21 2.98 1.15
CA PRO A 141 -13.81 2.92 -0.26
C PRO A 141 -12.30 2.78 -0.53
N PRO A 142 -11.38 3.48 0.17
CA PRO A 142 -9.93 3.28 -0.01
C PRO A 142 -9.40 1.97 0.62
N GLY A 143 -10.26 1.17 1.26
CA GLY A 143 -9.88 -0.08 1.93
C GLY A 143 -9.23 -1.13 1.01
N TRP A 144 -9.35 -0.98 -0.31
CA TRP A 144 -8.63 -1.81 -1.29
C TRP A 144 -7.12 -1.88 -1.01
N SER A 145 -6.49 -0.80 -0.52
CA SER A 145 -5.05 -0.83 -0.22
C SER A 145 -4.71 -1.72 0.99
N ILE A 146 -5.64 -1.84 1.94
CA ILE A 146 -5.53 -2.77 3.09
C ILE A 146 -5.68 -4.21 2.58
N GLY A 147 -6.57 -4.44 1.62
CA GLY A 147 -6.73 -5.75 0.95
C GLY A 147 -5.42 -6.24 0.34
N LEU A 148 -4.67 -5.35 -0.33
CA LEU A 148 -3.33 -5.64 -0.84
C LEU A 148 -2.31 -5.95 0.26
N GLU A 149 -2.30 -5.16 1.34
CA GLU A 149 -1.39 -5.36 2.47
C GLU A 149 -1.65 -6.70 3.16
N ILE A 150 -2.92 -7.08 3.37
CA ILE A 150 -3.27 -8.37 3.96
C ILE A 150 -2.93 -9.52 3.01
N SER A 151 -3.16 -9.36 1.70
CA SER A 151 -2.75 -10.35 0.70
C SER A 151 -1.25 -10.60 0.76
N PHE A 152 -0.44 -9.54 0.90
CA PHE A 152 0.98 -9.67 1.13
C PHE A 152 1.29 -10.38 2.47
N TYR A 153 0.63 -10.00 3.56
CA TYR A 153 0.83 -10.63 4.88
C TYR A 153 0.50 -12.11 4.90
N LEU A 154 -0.51 -12.54 4.14
CA LEU A 154 -0.80 -13.96 3.97
C LEU A 154 0.41 -14.65 3.36
N MET A 155 0.94 -14.15 2.24
CA MET A 155 2.04 -14.77 1.51
C MET A 155 3.42 -14.65 2.21
N ALA A 156 3.64 -13.58 2.99
CA ALA A 156 4.94 -13.20 3.52
C ALA A 156 5.68 -14.34 4.26
N PRO A 157 5.03 -15.17 5.11
CA PRO A 157 5.75 -16.21 5.82
C PRO A 157 6.34 -17.31 4.95
N TRP A 158 5.80 -17.52 3.75
CA TRP A 158 6.31 -18.50 2.79
C TRP A 158 7.38 -17.91 1.89
N ILE A 159 7.23 -16.66 1.47
CA ILE A 159 8.16 -15.99 0.54
C ILE A 159 9.43 -15.52 1.27
N LEU A 160 9.28 -14.80 2.38
CA LEU A 160 10.39 -14.10 3.05
C LEU A 160 11.37 -15.03 3.79
N LYS A 161 11.08 -16.34 3.83
CA LYS A 161 11.98 -17.37 4.36
C LYS A 161 12.79 -18.06 3.26
N LYS A 162 12.57 -17.74 1.99
CA LYS A 162 13.30 -18.32 0.85
C LYS A 162 14.63 -17.59 0.62
N LYS A 163 15.54 -18.24 -0.11
CA LYS A 163 16.79 -17.63 -0.56
C LYS A 163 16.50 -16.41 -1.44
N ASN A 164 17.40 -15.42 -1.43
CA ASN A 164 17.25 -14.17 -2.18
C ASN A 164 16.94 -14.39 -3.67
N ILE A 165 17.52 -15.42 -4.31
CA ILE A 165 17.23 -15.74 -5.72
C ILE A 165 15.75 -16.00 -6.01
N TYR A 166 15.03 -16.66 -5.08
CA TYR A 166 13.59 -16.91 -5.23
C TYR A 166 12.76 -15.64 -5.00
N ILE A 167 13.21 -14.76 -4.11
CA ILE A 167 12.52 -13.49 -3.89
C ILE A 167 12.70 -12.58 -5.11
N LEU A 168 13.92 -12.53 -5.65
CA LEU A 168 14.24 -11.81 -6.89
C LEU A 168 13.45 -12.36 -8.08
N SER A 169 13.30 -13.69 -8.21
CA SER A 169 12.50 -14.26 -9.30
C SER A 169 11.01 -13.87 -9.18
N ILE A 170 10.45 -13.84 -7.97
CA ILE A 170 9.06 -13.38 -7.76
C ILE A 170 8.92 -11.89 -8.08
N ILE A 171 9.91 -11.06 -7.74
CA ILE A 171 9.94 -9.64 -8.14
C ILE A 171 9.92 -9.54 -9.66
N CYS A 172 10.78 -10.27 -10.37
CA CYS A 172 10.83 -10.28 -11.83
C CYS A 172 9.49 -10.72 -12.44
N ILE A 173 8.90 -11.81 -11.94
CA ILE A 173 7.58 -12.29 -12.40
C ILE A 173 6.51 -11.21 -12.22
N SER A 174 6.46 -10.57 -11.04
CA SER A 174 5.50 -9.52 -10.73
C SER A 174 5.66 -8.28 -11.63
N LEU A 175 6.89 -7.88 -11.93
CA LEU A 175 7.17 -6.79 -12.88
C LEU A 175 6.81 -7.18 -14.32
N ILE A 176 7.11 -8.40 -14.75
CA ILE A 176 6.72 -8.92 -16.06
C ILE A 176 5.19 -8.95 -16.17
N THR A 177 4.46 -9.37 -15.13
CA THR A 177 2.99 -9.29 -15.10
C THR A 177 2.51 -7.86 -15.34
N ARG A 178 3.13 -6.85 -14.70
CA ARG A 178 2.80 -5.44 -14.95
C ARG A 178 3.00 -5.04 -16.42
N ILE A 179 4.13 -5.45 -17.00
CA ILE A 179 4.48 -5.14 -18.40
C ILE A 179 3.48 -5.80 -19.36
N ILE A 180 3.16 -7.08 -19.15
CA ILE A 180 2.18 -7.83 -19.95
C ILE A 180 0.80 -7.16 -19.88
N LEU A 181 0.37 -6.73 -18.70
CA LEU A 181 -0.91 -6.02 -18.53
C LEU A 181 -0.93 -4.72 -19.34
N GLN A 182 0.14 -3.93 -19.28
CA GLN A 182 0.24 -2.69 -20.06
C GLN A 182 0.22 -2.93 -21.56
N PHE A 183 0.94 -3.95 -22.07
CA PHE A 183 0.91 -4.32 -23.49
C PHE A 183 -0.46 -4.77 -23.97
N ASN A 184 -1.26 -5.41 -23.10
CA ASN A 184 -2.64 -5.78 -23.39
C ASN A 184 -3.65 -4.65 -23.15
N GLY A 185 -3.17 -3.41 -22.97
CA GLY A 185 -3.99 -2.22 -22.81
C GLY A 185 -4.64 -2.06 -21.44
N PHE A 186 -4.23 -2.83 -20.42
CA PHE A 186 -4.64 -2.63 -19.02
C PHE A 186 -3.79 -1.52 -18.38
N ILE A 187 -4.12 -0.27 -18.72
CA ILE A 187 -3.36 0.93 -18.37
C ILE A 187 -4.20 1.79 -17.42
N GLY A 188 -3.54 2.49 -16.49
CA GLY A 188 -4.22 3.44 -15.59
C GLY A 188 -4.83 2.79 -14.35
N ASP A 189 -5.84 3.42 -13.76
CA ASP A 189 -6.57 2.93 -12.59
C ASP A 189 -7.62 1.90 -13.05
N SER A 190 -7.68 0.67 -12.56
CA SER A 190 -7.11 0.06 -11.33
C SER A 190 -5.77 -0.67 -11.47
N TRP A 191 -5.29 -0.84 -12.70
CA TRP A 191 -4.14 -1.71 -13.02
C TRP A 191 -2.77 -1.19 -12.59
N SER A 192 -2.66 0.12 -12.38
CA SER A 192 -1.40 0.81 -12.12
C SER A 192 -0.85 0.63 -10.70
N TYR A 193 -1.73 0.46 -9.71
CA TYR A 193 -1.33 0.29 -8.30
C TYR A 193 -2.32 -0.46 -7.40
N ARG A 194 -3.38 -1.05 -7.96
CA ARG A 194 -4.42 -1.76 -7.19
C ARG A 194 -4.45 -3.28 -7.45
N PHE A 195 -3.70 -3.78 -8.44
CA PHE A 195 -3.68 -5.20 -8.78
C PHE A 195 -2.57 -5.94 -8.03
N PHE A 196 -2.95 -6.80 -7.08
CA PHE A 196 -1.98 -7.44 -6.17
C PHE A 196 -0.79 -8.14 -6.86
N PRO A 197 -0.98 -8.98 -7.90
CA PRO A 197 0.14 -9.67 -8.54
C PRO A 197 1.21 -8.74 -9.12
N SER A 198 0.85 -7.55 -9.61
CA SER A 198 1.82 -6.57 -10.13
C SER A 198 2.43 -5.70 -9.02
N GLU A 199 1.74 -5.53 -7.89
CA GLU A 199 2.20 -4.77 -6.72
C GLU A 199 3.10 -5.57 -5.77
N LEU A 200 3.07 -6.91 -5.85
CA LEU A 200 3.91 -7.78 -5.03
C LEU A 200 5.40 -7.43 -5.14
N ALA A 201 5.88 -7.03 -6.32
CA ALA A 201 7.24 -6.53 -6.53
C ALA A 201 7.60 -5.40 -5.57
N VAL A 202 6.70 -4.44 -5.33
CA VAL A 202 6.96 -3.26 -4.51
C VAL A 202 7.16 -3.64 -3.03
N PHE A 203 6.31 -4.53 -2.51
CA PHE A 203 6.49 -5.09 -1.17
C PHE A 203 7.83 -5.82 -1.05
N LEU A 204 8.15 -6.69 -2.01
CA LEU A 204 9.37 -7.48 -1.96
C LEU A 204 10.65 -6.65 -2.16
N ILE A 205 10.61 -5.56 -2.94
CA ILE A 205 11.70 -4.58 -3.01
C ILE A 205 11.96 -3.98 -1.61
N GLY A 206 10.90 -3.65 -0.88
CA GLY A 206 11.00 -3.23 0.52
C GLY A 206 11.64 -4.29 1.42
N SER A 207 11.27 -5.56 1.24
CA SER A 207 11.91 -6.67 1.96
C SER A 207 13.40 -6.82 1.60
N GLN A 208 13.77 -6.64 0.33
CA GLN A 208 15.18 -6.65 -0.10
C GLN A 208 15.97 -5.49 0.52
N ALA A 209 15.37 -4.30 0.62
CA ALA A 209 15.99 -3.17 1.30
C ALA A 209 16.34 -3.49 2.77
N PHE A 210 15.52 -4.30 3.46
CA PHE A 210 15.85 -4.77 4.80
C PHE A 210 17.04 -5.76 4.81
N TYR A 211 17.08 -6.72 3.88
CA TYR A 211 18.20 -7.67 3.82
C TYR A 211 19.54 -6.98 3.50
N ILE A 212 19.53 -6.00 2.59
CA ILE A 212 20.70 -5.16 2.28
C ILE A 212 21.11 -4.38 3.54
N TYR A 213 20.14 -3.80 4.25
CA TYR A 213 20.37 -3.08 5.49
C TYR A 213 21.00 -3.96 6.59
N THR A 214 20.60 -5.23 6.72
CA THR A 214 21.19 -6.14 7.71
C THR A 214 22.61 -6.61 7.36
N ASN A 215 23.03 -6.48 6.09
CA ASN A 215 24.35 -6.90 5.67
C ASN A 215 25.41 -5.91 6.15
N GLN A 216 26.23 -6.34 7.11
CA GLN A 216 27.19 -5.50 7.82
C GLN A 216 28.31 -4.96 6.92
N GLU A 217 28.68 -5.69 5.86
CA GLU A 217 29.71 -5.27 4.90
C GLU A 217 29.29 -4.05 4.08
N ILE A 218 27.99 -3.94 3.78
CA ILE A 218 27.43 -2.86 2.96
C ILE A 218 27.09 -1.65 3.85
N ASN A 219 26.84 -1.89 5.13
CA ASN A 219 26.13 -0.94 5.97
C ASN A 219 27.02 -0.36 7.08
N GLU A 220 28.01 0.43 6.67
CA GLU A 220 28.73 1.29 7.62
C GLU A 220 27.75 2.26 8.31
N LYS A 221 27.79 2.31 9.64
CA LYS A 221 26.94 3.18 10.47
C LYS A 221 27.43 4.62 10.46
N LYS A 222 27.54 5.23 9.29
CA LYS A 222 27.80 6.67 9.13
C LYS A 222 26.50 7.45 9.38
N SER A 223 26.40 8.08 10.55
CA SER A 223 25.23 8.84 10.99
C SER A 223 24.91 10.01 10.05
N TRP A 224 25.93 10.75 9.59
CA TRP A 224 25.79 11.89 8.68
C TRP A 224 25.15 11.50 7.34
N LEU A 225 25.56 10.37 6.75
CA LEU A 225 25.01 9.89 5.48
C LEU A 225 23.52 9.56 5.63
N SER A 226 23.14 8.98 6.77
CA SER A 226 21.74 8.68 7.06
C SER A 226 20.91 9.95 7.18
N GLN A 227 21.45 11.01 7.80
CA GLN A 227 20.78 12.30 7.96
C GLN A 227 20.61 13.00 6.62
N LEU A 228 21.64 13.01 5.79
CA LEU A 228 21.57 13.55 4.44
C LEU A 228 20.52 12.83 3.60
N LEU A 229 20.51 11.49 3.58
CA LEU A 229 19.50 10.72 2.85
C LEU A 229 18.08 10.99 3.36
N TYR A 230 17.91 11.09 4.67
CA TYR A 230 16.60 11.41 5.27
C TYR A 230 16.10 12.79 4.85
N LEU A 231 16.95 13.82 4.94
CA LEU A 231 16.62 15.18 4.50
C LEU A 231 16.37 15.24 2.99
N TYR A 232 17.17 14.51 2.20
CA TYR A 232 17.02 14.43 0.75
C TYR A 232 15.70 13.80 0.34
N ILE A 233 15.27 12.71 1.00
CA ILE A 233 13.95 12.10 0.75
C ILE A 233 12.82 13.06 1.09
N ILE A 234 12.89 13.78 2.23
CA ILE A 234 11.89 14.78 2.59
C ILE A 234 11.84 15.89 1.52
N LEU A 235 13.00 16.40 1.12
CA LEU A 235 13.10 17.45 0.11
C LEU A 235 12.53 16.99 -1.23
N ILE A 236 12.83 15.77 -1.68
CA ILE A 236 12.27 15.22 -2.91
C ILE A 236 10.76 15.09 -2.81
N ILE A 237 10.22 14.62 -1.67
CA ILE A 237 8.77 14.47 -1.53
C ILE A 237 8.05 15.81 -1.71
N ILE A 238 8.62 16.88 -1.14
CA ILE A 238 8.07 18.24 -1.21
C ILE A 238 8.26 18.85 -2.60
N THR A 239 9.45 18.71 -3.18
CA THR A 239 9.78 19.31 -4.48
C THR A 239 9.36 18.45 -5.66
N PHE A 240 8.79 17.26 -5.42
CA PHE A 240 8.44 16.29 -6.45
C PHE A 240 7.67 16.92 -7.61
N PRO A 241 6.63 17.74 -7.44
CA PRO A 241 5.89 18.34 -8.57
C PRO A 241 6.77 19.15 -9.54
N PHE A 242 7.85 19.75 -9.05
CA PHE A 242 8.68 20.70 -9.81
C PHE A 242 9.82 20.06 -10.59
N ILE A 243 10.15 18.80 -10.33
CA ILE A 243 11.26 18.12 -11.00
C ILE A 243 10.89 17.86 -12.48
N PRO A 244 11.58 18.49 -13.47
CA PRO A 244 11.20 18.44 -14.88
C PRO A 244 11.77 17.20 -15.57
N ILE A 245 11.39 16.02 -15.08
CA ILE A 245 11.77 14.71 -15.64
C ILE A 245 10.50 13.99 -16.09
N GLU A 246 10.62 13.17 -17.13
CA GLU A 246 9.55 12.28 -17.61
C GLU A 246 8.90 11.51 -16.42
N PRO A 247 7.56 11.51 -16.29
CA PRO A 247 6.89 11.02 -15.08
C PRO A 247 7.20 9.57 -14.68
N GLN A 248 7.34 8.66 -15.65
CA GLN A 248 7.63 7.25 -15.36
C GLN A 248 9.05 7.06 -14.86
N LEU A 249 10.03 7.68 -15.53
CA LEU A 249 11.44 7.68 -15.11
C LEU A 249 11.59 8.32 -13.73
N LYS A 250 10.95 9.47 -13.51
CA LYS A 250 10.95 10.17 -12.22
C LYS A 250 10.40 9.30 -11.08
N LYS A 251 9.29 8.59 -11.34
CA LYS A 251 8.71 7.61 -10.40
C LYS A 251 9.67 6.46 -10.11
N LEU A 252 10.29 5.89 -11.14
CA LEU A 252 11.26 4.79 -11.00
C LEU A 252 12.49 5.22 -10.18
N LEU A 253 13.07 6.39 -10.50
CA LEU A 253 14.21 6.96 -9.78
C LEU A 253 13.88 7.17 -8.31
N PHE A 254 12.69 7.69 -8.00
CA PHE A 254 12.23 7.84 -6.62
C PHE A 254 12.13 6.50 -5.91
N TYR A 255 11.58 5.45 -6.53
CA TYR A 255 11.51 4.12 -5.90
C TYR A 255 12.87 3.49 -5.64
N CYS A 256 13.80 3.58 -6.58
CA CYS A 256 15.15 3.07 -6.40
C CYS A 256 15.85 3.80 -5.24
N LEU A 257 15.79 5.14 -5.24
CA LEU A 257 16.36 5.96 -4.17
C LEU A 257 15.70 5.66 -2.82
N PHE A 258 14.37 5.59 -2.79
CA PHE A 258 13.62 5.35 -1.58
C PHE A 258 13.95 3.97 -0.99
N ALA A 259 13.95 2.91 -1.81
CA ALA A 259 14.31 1.56 -1.40
C ALA A 259 15.72 1.50 -0.77
N LEU A 260 16.72 2.13 -1.40
CA LEU A 260 18.08 2.20 -0.88
C LEU A 260 18.19 3.01 0.43
N SER A 261 17.35 4.03 0.58
CA SER A 261 17.34 4.89 1.77
C SER A 261 16.63 4.27 2.98
N LEU A 262 15.72 3.30 2.79
CA LEU A 262 14.84 2.77 3.84
C LEU A 262 15.61 2.32 5.09
N GLY A 263 16.69 1.55 4.92
CA GLY A 263 17.50 1.07 6.04
C GLY A 263 18.12 2.20 6.87
N LYS A 264 18.66 3.23 6.21
CA LYS A 264 19.27 4.38 6.85
C LYS A 264 18.26 5.27 7.55
N ILE A 265 17.09 5.48 6.92
CA ILE A 265 15.98 6.23 7.52
C ILE A 265 15.44 5.48 8.74
N PHE A 266 15.31 4.15 8.66
CA PHE A 266 14.92 3.33 9.78
C PHE A 266 15.90 3.49 10.96
N ASP A 267 17.20 3.40 10.71
CA ASP A 267 18.23 3.55 11.75
C ASP A 267 18.14 4.86 12.53
N LEU A 268 17.89 5.98 11.84
CA LEU A 268 17.76 7.29 12.49
C LEU A 268 16.48 7.43 13.30
N THR A 269 15.42 6.77 12.87
CA THR A 269 14.06 7.04 13.39
C THR A 269 13.58 6.00 14.38
N LYS A 270 14.22 4.82 14.45
CA LYS A 270 13.77 3.69 15.27
C LYS A 270 13.76 3.95 16.78
N ASP A 271 14.50 4.94 17.27
CA ASP A 271 14.59 5.25 18.71
C ASP A 271 13.76 6.48 19.12
N ASN A 272 13.34 7.30 18.15
CA ASN A 272 12.57 8.51 18.41
C ASN A 272 11.09 8.18 18.74
N LYS A 273 10.66 8.52 19.98
CA LYS A 273 9.29 8.29 20.47
C LYS A 273 8.24 9.10 19.69
N LEU A 274 8.54 10.36 19.36
CA LEU A 274 7.62 11.20 18.58
C LEU A 274 7.45 10.64 17.18
N ASP A 275 8.54 10.22 16.54
CA ASP A 275 8.47 9.62 15.21
C ASP A 275 7.67 8.30 15.23
N LYS A 276 7.80 7.48 16.28
CA LYS A 276 6.94 6.30 16.48
C LYS A 276 5.46 6.65 16.61
N LEU A 277 5.13 7.70 17.36
CA LEU A 277 3.75 8.17 17.51
C LEU A 277 3.19 8.65 16.16
N ILE A 278 3.95 9.47 15.43
CA ILE A 278 3.58 9.93 14.08
C ILE A 278 3.42 8.73 13.13
N ALA A 279 4.29 7.72 13.25
CA ALA A 279 4.20 6.50 12.46
C ALA A 279 2.92 5.70 12.74
N LEU A 280 2.44 5.70 13.98
CA LEU A 280 1.18 5.06 14.38
C LEU A 280 -0.02 5.80 13.79
N LEU A 281 -0.02 7.13 13.86
CA LEU A 281 -1.10 7.96 13.32
C LEU A 281 -1.15 7.90 11.79
N SER A 282 -0.02 8.07 11.11
CA SER A 282 0.07 8.03 9.63
C SER A 282 -0.42 6.72 9.01
N THR A 283 -0.28 5.58 9.71
CA THR A 283 -0.88 4.32 9.25
C THR A 283 -2.39 4.31 9.23
N GLN A 284 -3.01 5.12 10.09
CA GLN A 284 -4.46 5.20 10.21
C GLN A 284 -5.04 6.08 9.09
N TYR A 285 -4.29 7.07 8.61
CA TYR A 285 -4.76 8.01 7.57
C TYR A 285 -4.92 7.39 6.17
N ILE A 286 -4.18 6.33 5.81
CA ILE A 286 -4.36 5.64 4.52
C ILE A 286 -5.80 5.11 4.38
N VAL A 287 -6.46 4.87 5.50
CA VAL A 287 -7.76 4.21 5.57
C VAL A 287 -8.92 5.21 5.56
N VAL A 288 -8.68 6.52 5.73
CA VAL A 288 -9.75 7.50 5.98
C VAL A 288 -10.12 8.34 4.75
N ILE A 289 -9.37 8.26 3.64
CA ILE A 289 -9.51 9.16 2.48
C ILE A 289 -10.06 8.44 1.26
#